data_AF-A0A5E4HLB0-F1
#
_entry.id   AF-A0A5E4HLB0-F1
#
_cell.length_a   1.000
_cell.length_b   1.000
_cell.length_c   1.000
_cell.angle_alpha   90.00
_cell.angle_beta   90.00
_cell.angle_gamma   90.00
#
_symmetry.space_group_name_H-M   'P 1'
#
loop_
_entity.id
_entity.type
_entity.pdbx_description
1 polymer ?
#
loop_
_entity_poly.entity_id
_entity_poly.type
_entity_poly.pdbx_seq_one_letter_code
_entity_poly.pdbx_strand_id
1 'polypeptide(L)'
;MAAISRKSFIGDILNKPATERLYGSLAATAIAVRNGAHIIRTHDVAPTVDAVRVAQAARARIPAARSGSIEAELLEIKNINDCQKAMLSIGVTSTGSHVMKKKTLVLNILINNISTTEALIIKQEMLARGGDAALPREAVSHETQKVSLIVSGTHLQVERLINKIRHQVRELPAIADMLTELINKNNDTVFRYSR
;
A
#
# COMPACT_ATOMS: atom_id res chain seq x y z
N MET A 1 7.27 1.01 19.19
CA MET A 1 6.56 1.02 20.49
C MET A 1 5.20 1.64 20.28
N ALA A 2 4.13 1.07 20.85
CA ALA A 2 2.78 1.62 20.81
C ALA A 2 2.26 1.86 22.24
N ALA A 3 1.62 3.02 22.47
CA ALA A 3 1.06 3.41 23.76
C ALA A 3 -0.39 3.88 23.58
N ILE A 4 -1.32 2.93 23.65
CA ILE A 4 -2.70 3.12 23.18
C ILE A 4 -3.75 2.90 24.30
N SER A 5 -3.36 2.26 25.40
CA SER A 5 -4.25 1.94 26.53
C SER A 5 -4.98 3.18 27.08
N ARG A 6 -6.31 3.10 27.11
CA ARG A 6 -7.28 4.09 27.66
C ARG A 6 -7.22 5.50 27.04
N LYS A 7 -6.57 5.67 25.89
CA LYS A 7 -6.44 6.98 25.21
C LYS A 7 -7.80 7.58 24.81
N SER A 8 -7.84 8.91 24.67
CA SER A 8 -9.05 9.70 24.35
C SER A 8 -9.74 9.21 23.08
N PHE A 9 -9.00 8.96 22.00
CA PHE A 9 -9.58 8.51 20.74
C PHE A 9 -10.43 7.23 20.88
N ILE A 10 -10.06 6.31 21.78
CA ILE A 10 -10.87 5.11 22.06
C ILE A 10 -12.19 5.49 22.71
N GLY A 11 -12.13 6.47 23.61
CA GLY A 11 -13.32 7.05 24.23
C GLY A 11 -14.20 7.77 23.23
N ASP A 12 -13.62 8.53 22.32
CA ASP A 12 -14.34 9.28 21.30
C ASP A 12 -15.05 8.32 20.32
N ILE A 13 -14.38 7.23 19.91
CA ILE A 13 -14.97 6.19 19.03
C ILE A 13 -16.06 5.38 19.74
N LEU A 14 -15.87 5.00 21.00
CA LEU A 14 -16.78 4.10 21.71
C LEU A 14 -17.81 4.83 22.57
N ASN A 15 -17.74 6.17 22.65
CA ASN A 15 -18.45 7.02 23.58
C ASN A 15 -18.37 6.51 25.04
N LYS A 16 -17.13 6.24 25.51
CA LYS A 16 -16.87 5.66 26.86
C LYS A 16 -15.87 6.45 27.69
N PRO A 17 -16.07 6.55 29.02
CA PRO A 17 -15.09 7.13 29.94
C PRO A 17 -13.83 6.26 30.03
N ALA A 18 -12.71 6.83 30.50
CA ALA A 18 -11.41 6.15 30.52
C ALA A 18 -11.40 4.79 31.26
N THR A 19 -12.25 4.63 32.27
CA THR A 19 -12.43 3.41 33.06
C THR A 19 -13.02 2.25 32.26
N GLU A 20 -13.80 2.52 31.22
CA GLU A 20 -14.52 1.52 30.45
C GLU A 20 -13.89 1.22 29.08
N ARG A 21 -12.67 1.73 28.85
CA ARG A 21 -11.94 1.58 27.58
C ARG A 21 -11.12 0.30 27.48
N LEU A 22 -11.26 -0.65 28.40
CA LEU A 22 -10.46 -1.88 28.40
C LEU A 22 -10.57 -2.61 27.06
N TYR A 23 -11.78 -2.97 26.64
CA TYR A 23 -11.98 -3.73 25.39
C TYR A 23 -11.50 -2.98 24.14
N GLY A 24 -11.74 -1.66 24.07
CA GLY A 24 -11.19 -0.83 23.00
C GLY A 24 -9.66 -0.79 23.00
N SER A 25 -9.05 -0.78 24.19
CA SER A 25 -7.59 -0.81 24.36
C SER A 25 -6.99 -2.14 23.93
N LEU A 26 -7.65 -3.26 24.24
CA LEU A 26 -7.24 -4.60 23.82
C LEU A 26 -7.36 -4.76 22.30
N ALA A 27 -8.48 -4.31 21.72
CA ALA A 27 -8.68 -4.33 20.27
C ALA A 27 -7.60 -3.51 19.54
N ALA A 28 -7.34 -2.28 20.00
CA ALA A 28 -6.32 -1.43 19.41
C ALA A 28 -4.90 -2.00 19.61
N THR A 29 -4.64 -2.68 20.73
CA THR A 29 -3.39 -3.39 20.97
C THR A 29 -3.21 -4.55 19.99
N ALA A 30 -4.25 -5.38 19.80
CA ALA A 30 -4.20 -6.49 18.86
C ALA A 30 -3.89 -6.02 17.43
N ILE A 31 -4.49 -4.90 17.00
CA ILE A 31 -4.17 -4.25 15.72
C ILE A 31 -2.72 -3.77 15.68
N ALA A 32 -2.23 -3.12 16.74
CA ALA A 32 -0.86 -2.64 16.81
C ALA A 32 0.15 -3.80 16.71
N VAL A 33 -0.08 -4.90 17.43
CA VAL A 33 0.74 -6.11 17.38
C VAL A 33 0.70 -6.75 15.99
N ARG A 34 -0.48 -6.89 15.39
CA ARG A 34 -0.64 -7.40 14.01
C ARG A 34 0.14 -6.56 13.01
N ASN A 35 0.20 -5.24 13.21
CA ASN A 35 0.97 -4.31 12.39
C ASN A 35 2.47 -4.25 12.73
N GLY A 36 2.95 -5.10 13.65
CA GLY A 36 4.38 -5.22 13.97
C GLY A 36 4.87 -4.36 15.13
N ALA A 37 4.00 -3.92 16.03
CA ALA A 37 4.44 -3.26 17.27
C ALA A 37 5.21 -4.26 18.16
N HIS A 38 6.51 -4.01 18.32
CA HIS A 38 7.41 -4.84 19.15
C HIS A 38 7.29 -4.56 20.66
N ILE A 39 6.78 -3.39 21.04
CA ILE A 39 6.65 -2.97 22.45
C ILE A 39 5.28 -2.33 22.64
N ILE A 40 4.51 -2.82 23.62
CA ILE A 40 3.20 -2.28 24.01
C ILE A 40 3.30 -1.68 25.41
N ARG A 41 2.94 -0.40 25.56
CA ARG A 41 2.76 0.26 26.86
C ARG A 41 1.28 0.26 27.23
N THR A 42 0.95 -0.29 28.39
CA THR A 42 -0.44 -0.46 28.85
C THR A 42 -0.59 -0.19 30.35
N HIS A 43 -1.80 0.16 30.78
CA HIS A 43 -2.18 0.24 32.20
C HIS A 43 -2.70 -1.11 32.71
N ASP A 44 -3.30 -1.93 31.84
CA ASP A 44 -3.98 -3.18 32.18
C ASP A 44 -3.15 -4.38 31.69
N VAL A 45 -2.08 -4.72 32.42
CA VAL A 45 -1.03 -5.64 31.95
C VAL A 45 -1.57 -7.03 31.61
N ALA A 46 -2.23 -7.71 32.55
CA ALA A 46 -2.70 -9.08 32.39
C ALA A 46 -3.59 -9.28 31.14
N PRO A 47 -4.70 -8.54 30.95
CA PRO A 47 -5.53 -8.71 29.75
C PRO A 47 -4.81 -8.28 28.46
N THR A 48 -3.86 -7.34 28.54
CA THR A 48 -3.06 -6.93 27.37
C THR A 48 -2.12 -8.04 26.91
N VAL A 49 -1.53 -8.81 27.84
CA VAL A 49 -0.66 -9.96 27.51
C VAL A 49 -1.42 -11.01 26.72
N ASP A 50 -2.66 -11.33 27.10
CA ASP A 50 -3.49 -12.30 26.39
C ASP A 50 -3.83 -11.81 24.97
N ALA A 51 -4.22 -10.53 24.83
CA ALA A 51 -4.47 -9.93 23.53
C ALA A 51 -3.21 -9.93 22.64
N VAL A 52 -2.03 -9.66 23.20
CA VAL A 52 -0.75 -9.72 22.49
C VAL A 52 -0.46 -11.14 22.01
N ARG A 53 -0.63 -12.16 22.86
CA ARG A 53 -0.37 -13.56 22.49
C ARG A 53 -1.26 -14.02 21.34
N VAL A 54 -2.57 -13.75 21.44
CA VAL A 54 -3.53 -14.08 20.38
C VAL A 54 -3.18 -13.34 19.09
N ALA A 55 -2.90 -12.04 19.16
CA ALA A 55 -2.56 -11.24 17.99
C ALA A 55 -1.23 -11.66 17.33
N GLN A 56 -0.23 -12.07 18.13
CA GLN A 56 1.03 -12.63 17.63
C GLN A 56 0.80 -13.97 16.92
N ALA A 57 0.02 -14.87 17.51
CA ALA A 57 -0.32 -16.15 16.90
C ALA A 57 -1.11 -15.98 15.59
N ALA A 58 -1.99 -14.98 15.53
CA ALA A 58 -2.79 -14.65 14.35
C ALA A 58 -2.01 -13.83 13.30
N ARG A 59 -0.82 -13.30 13.63
CA ARG A 59 0.00 -12.54 12.68
C ARG A 59 0.56 -13.50 11.63
N ALA A 60 0.37 -13.17 10.35
CA ALA A 60 0.97 -13.93 9.26
C ALA A 60 2.48 -14.01 9.47
N ARG A 61 3.03 -15.23 9.38
CA ARG A 61 4.48 -15.42 9.35
C ARG A 61 4.97 -14.96 7.99
N ILE A 62 6.07 -14.21 8.01
CA ILE A 62 6.73 -13.83 6.78
C ILE A 62 7.35 -15.12 6.18
N PRO A 63 7.01 -15.48 4.93
CA PRO A 63 7.60 -16.65 4.28
C PRO A 63 9.13 -16.52 4.21
N ALA A 64 9.83 -17.56 4.66
CA ALA A 64 11.28 -17.63 4.60
C ALA A 64 11.73 -19.05 4.21
N ALA A 65 12.84 -19.14 3.49
CA ALA A 65 13.46 -20.39 3.07
C ALA A 65 14.96 -20.35 3.38
N ARG A 66 15.54 -21.51 3.71
CA ARG A 66 16.96 -21.65 4.06
C ARG A 66 17.58 -22.83 3.32
N SER A 67 18.82 -22.66 2.85
CA SER A 67 19.63 -23.72 2.26
C SER A 67 21.10 -23.51 2.64
N GLY A 68 21.64 -24.39 3.50
CA GLY A 68 22.98 -24.21 4.07
C GLY A 68 23.08 -22.88 4.83
N SER A 69 24.01 -22.02 4.40
CA SER A 69 24.22 -20.68 4.96
C SER A 69 23.37 -19.58 4.30
N ILE A 70 22.57 -19.90 3.28
CA ILE A 70 21.76 -18.93 2.53
C ILE A 70 20.34 -18.90 3.12
N GLU A 71 19.86 -17.70 3.43
CA GLU A 71 18.49 -17.44 3.89
C GLU A 71 17.82 -16.42 2.96
N ALA A 72 16.57 -16.68 2.62
CA ALA A 72 15.71 -15.77 1.86
C ALA A 72 14.40 -15.55 2.62
N GLU A 73 14.00 -14.29 2.77
CA GLU A 73 12.75 -13.88 3.42
C GLU A 73 11.97 -12.93 2.51
N LEU A 74 10.64 -13.09 2.46
CA LEU A 74 9.77 -12.20 1.69
C LEU A 74 9.55 -10.87 2.44
N LEU A 75 10.03 -9.74 1.91
CA LEU A 75 9.79 -8.46 2.57
C LEU A 75 8.34 -7.94 2.35
N GLU A 76 7.59 -7.75 3.44
CA GLU A 76 6.29 -7.04 3.38
C GLU A 76 6.49 -5.53 3.33
N ILE A 77 6.67 -4.99 2.12
CA ILE A 77 6.79 -3.54 1.90
C ILE A 77 5.41 -2.96 1.55
N LYS A 78 4.83 -2.17 2.46
CA LYS A 78 3.49 -1.58 2.27
C LYS A 78 3.54 -0.15 1.75
N ASN A 79 4.65 0.56 1.89
CA ASN A 79 4.82 1.91 1.38
C ASN A 79 6.27 2.19 0.97
N ILE A 80 6.46 3.31 0.25
CA ILE A 80 7.75 3.72 -0.31
C ILE A 80 8.78 4.04 0.79
N ASN A 81 8.33 4.55 1.94
CA ASN A 81 9.22 4.88 3.06
C ASN A 81 9.71 3.63 3.80
N ASP A 82 8.86 2.60 3.93
CA ASP A 82 9.24 1.30 4.51
C ASP A 82 10.29 0.61 3.62
N CYS A 83 10.14 0.72 2.31
CA CYS A 83 11.14 0.24 1.35
C CYS A 83 12.51 0.89 1.59
N GLN A 84 12.53 2.22 1.71
CA GLN A 84 13.77 2.96 1.95
C GLN A 84 14.42 2.53 3.27
N LYS A 85 13.63 2.39 4.35
CA LYS A 85 14.12 1.91 5.65
C LYS A 85 14.70 0.49 5.59
N ALA A 86 14.03 -0.42 4.89
CA ALA A 86 14.49 -1.80 4.72
C ALA A 86 15.82 -1.88 3.94
N MET A 87 15.98 -1.04 2.91
CA MET A 87 17.25 -0.94 2.18
C MET A 87 18.37 -0.37 3.05
N LEU A 88 18.07 0.68 3.82
CA LEU A 88 19.05 1.27 4.75
C LEU A 88 19.50 0.28 5.82
N SER A 89 18.60 -0.58 6.33
CA SER A 89 18.95 -1.56 7.37
C SER A 89 19.93 -2.66 6.91
N ILE A 90 20.07 -2.88 5.60
CA ILE A 90 21.05 -3.81 5.03
C ILE A 90 22.30 -3.09 4.48
N GLY A 91 22.47 -1.79 4.78
CA GLY A 91 23.65 -1.02 4.41
C GLY A 91 23.63 -0.37 3.02
N VAL A 92 22.47 -0.27 2.36
CA VAL A 92 22.36 0.50 1.10
C VAL A 92 22.57 1.99 1.38
N THR A 93 23.20 2.71 0.45
CA THR A 93 23.42 4.16 0.57
C THR A 93 22.10 4.94 0.60
N SER A 94 22.11 6.15 1.17
CA SER A 94 20.96 7.05 1.18
C SER A 94 20.48 7.38 -0.24
N THR A 95 21.40 7.68 -1.16
CA THR A 95 21.10 7.94 -2.56
C THR A 95 20.53 6.70 -3.26
N GLY A 96 21.15 5.53 -3.08
CA GLY A 96 20.71 4.28 -3.68
C GLY A 96 19.29 3.91 -3.23
N SER A 97 19.04 3.94 -1.91
CA SER A 97 17.72 3.67 -1.34
C SER A 97 16.66 4.69 -1.79
N HIS A 98 17.02 5.97 -1.95
CA HIS A 98 16.11 7.00 -2.45
C HIS A 98 15.70 6.79 -3.91
N VAL A 99 16.62 6.33 -4.77
CA VAL A 99 16.31 6.02 -6.18
C VAL A 99 15.50 4.73 -6.29
N MET A 100 15.89 3.69 -5.53
CA MET A 100 15.29 2.36 -5.64
C MET A 100 13.90 2.26 -5.03
N LYS A 101 13.58 3.05 -4.01
CA LYS A 101 12.25 3.00 -3.36
C LYS A 101 11.09 3.21 -4.33
N LYS A 102 11.25 4.07 -5.35
CA LYS A 102 10.22 4.31 -6.38
C LYS A 102 10.07 3.17 -7.40
N LYS A 103 11.05 2.26 -7.46
CA LYS A 103 11.07 1.09 -8.37
C LYS A 103 10.61 -0.20 -7.69
N THR A 104 10.37 -0.18 -6.37
CA THR A 104 10.16 -1.42 -5.60
C THR A 104 8.68 -1.74 -5.38
N LEU A 105 7.84 -0.73 -5.17
CA LEU A 105 6.42 -0.93 -4.92
C LEU A 105 5.62 -0.89 -6.24
N VAL A 106 4.94 -1.98 -6.57
CA VAL A 106 4.02 -2.07 -7.71
C VAL A 106 2.64 -1.55 -7.29
N LEU A 107 2.11 -0.63 -8.08
CA LEU A 107 0.74 -0.12 -8.00
C LEU A 107 -0.12 -0.89 -8.99
N ASN A 108 -1.30 -1.30 -8.55
CA ASN A 108 -2.35 -1.88 -9.40
C ASN A 108 -3.54 -0.92 -9.40
N ILE A 109 -3.82 -0.30 -10.53
CA ILE A 109 -4.80 0.78 -10.67
C ILE A 109 -5.88 0.34 -11.65
N LEU A 110 -7.12 0.28 -11.18
CA LEU A 110 -8.29 0.04 -12.02
C LEU A 110 -8.82 1.38 -12.54
N ILE A 111 -8.90 1.51 -13.86
CA ILE A 111 -9.49 2.65 -14.56
C ILE A 111 -10.74 2.12 -15.28
N ASN A 112 -11.91 2.64 -14.93
CA ASN A 112 -13.18 2.23 -15.51
C ASN A 112 -13.67 3.27 -16.54
N ASN A 113 -14.51 2.83 -17.46
CA ASN A 113 -15.26 3.70 -18.38
C ASN A 113 -14.38 4.58 -19.31
N ILE A 114 -13.27 4.02 -19.78
CA ILE A 114 -12.42 4.65 -20.80
C ILE A 114 -12.70 4.08 -22.18
N SER A 115 -12.43 4.84 -23.23
CA SER A 115 -12.57 4.31 -24.59
C SER A 115 -11.51 3.24 -24.86
N THR A 116 -11.84 2.31 -25.75
CA THR A 116 -10.92 1.27 -26.22
C THR A 116 -9.60 1.85 -26.73
N THR A 117 -9.64 2.97 -27.45
CA THR A 117 -8.43 3.66 -27.93
C THR A 117 -7.55 4.15 -26.79
N GLU A 118 -8.12 4.82 -25.78
CA GLU A 118 -7.36 5.30 -24.62
C GLU A 118 -6.74 4.13 -23.85
N ALA A 119 -7.50 3.06 -23.69
CA ALA A 119 -7.07 1.85 -23.01
C ALA A 119 -5.88 1.18 -23.72
N LEU A 120 -5.93 1.09 -25.05
CA LEU A 120 -4.84 0.58 -25.88
C LEU A 120 -3.61 1.49 -25.84
N ILE A 121 -3.77 2.82 -25.90
CA ILE A 121 -2.67 3.79 -25.78
C ILE A 121 -1.96 3.60 -24.43
N ILE A 122 -2.72 3.60 -23.33
CA ILE A 122 -2.15 3.43 -21.99
C ILE A 122 -1.43 2.09 -21.88
N LYS A 123 -1.99 1.02 -22.45
CA LYS A 123 -1.35 -0.30 -22.46
C LYS A 123 0.00 -0.27 -23.18
N GLN A 124 0.06 0.29 -24.37
CA GLN A 124 1.32 0.41 -25.12
C GLN A 124 2.36 1.24 -24.36
N GLU A 125 1.95 2.37 -23.79
CA GLU A 125 2.84 3.23 -23.01
C GLU A 125 3.35 2.54 -21.72
N MET A 126 2.53 1.72 -21.07
CA MET A 126 2.95 0.94 -19.90
C MET A 126 3.94 -0.16 -20.26
N LEU A 127 3.69 -0.92 -21.33
CA LEU A 127 4.59 -1.96 -21.82
C LEU A 127 5.95 -1.36 -22.20
N ALA A 128 5.97 -0.20 -22.86
CA ALA A 128 7.20 0.51 -23.21
C ALA A 128 8.05 0.94 -21.99
N ARG A 129 7.45 1.02 -20.80
CA ARG A 129 8.13 1.36 -19.53
C ARG A 129 8.46 0.13 -18.68
N GLY A 130 8.16 -1.08 -19.16
CA GLY A 130 8.31 -2.33 -18.42
C GLY A 130 7.27 -2.54 -17.33
N GLY A 131 6.13 -1.84 -17.40
CA GLY A 131 4.94 -2.17 -16.63
C GLY A 131 4.00 -3.03 -17.47
N ASP A 132 2.80 -3.26 -16.94
CA ASP A 132 1.77 -4.08 -17.58
C ASP A 132 0.40 -3.39 -17.55
N ALA A 133 -0.48 -3.84 -18.43
CA ALA A 133 -1.85 -3.37 -18.53
C ALA A 133 -2.79 -4.48 -19.06
N ALA A 134 -3.76 -4.85 -18.23
CA ALA A 134 -4.75 -5.87 -18.54
C ALA A 134 -6.07 -5.25 -19.02
N LEU A 135 -6.56 -5.72 -20.17
CA LEU A 135 -7.77 -5.27 -20.84
C LEU A 135 -8.71 -6.46 -21.07
N PRO A 136 -10.03 -6.25 -21.10
CA PRO A 136 -10.98 -7.27 -21.52
C PRO A 136 -10.76 -7.66 -23.00
N ARG A 137 -11.14 -8.88 -23.37
CA ARG A 137 -10.89 -9.45 -24.71
C ARG A 137 -11.58 -8.63 -25.80
N GLU A 138 -12.76 -8.12 -25.49
CA GLU A 138 -13.65 -7.34 -26.35
C GLU A 138 -13.08 -5.95 -26.68
N ALA A 139 -12.11 -5.46 -25.89
CA ALA A 139 -11.37 -4.25 -26.22
C ALA A 139 -10.49 -4.43 -27.46
N VAL A 140 -10.11 -5.67 -27.80
CA VAL A 140 -9.28 -5.95 -28.98
C VAL A 140 -10.13 -5.98 -30.26
N SER A 141 -11.41 -6.36 -30.16
CA SER A 141 -12.33 -6.42 -31.30
C SER A 141 -12.98 -5.07 -31.67
N HIS A 142 -12.72 -3.99 -30.89
CA HIS A 142 -13.36 -2.67 -31.02
C HIS A 142 -14.90 -2.69 -30.91
N GLU A 143 -15.49 -3.77 -30.40
CA GLU A 143 -16.95 -3.94 -30.30
C GLU A 143 -17.57 -3.13 -29.15
N THR A 144 -16.78 -2.84 -28.10
CA THR A 144 -17.24 -2.07 -26.93
C THR A 144 -16.76 -0.60 -26.99
N GLN A 145 -17.67 0.36 -26.81
CA GLN A 145 -17.34 1.79 -26.76
C GLN A 145 -16.59 2.21 -25.49
N LYS A 146 -16.82 1.49 -24.38
CA LYS A 146 -16.24 1.77 -23.06
C LYS A 146 -15.75 0.47 -22.41
N VAL A 147 -14.57 0.53 -21.80
CA VAL A 147 -13.89 -0.63 -21.21
C VAL A 147 -13.25 -0.26 -19.87
N SER A 148 -12.88 -1.29 -19.11
CA SER A 148 -12.05 -1.18 -17.92
C SER A 148 -10.63 -1.63 -18.20
N LEU A 149 -9.65 -0.99 -17.55
CA LEU A 149 -8.23 -1.28 -17.69
C LEU A 149 -7.61 -1.41 -16.30
N ILE A 150 -6.84 -2.46 -16.08
CA ILE A 150 -5.95 -2.56 -14.91
C ILE A 150 -4.55 -2.20 -15.35
N VAL A 151 -3.97 -1.15 -14.77
CA VAL A 151 -2.57 -0.76 -14.95
C VAL A 151 -1.75 -1.29 -13.78
N SER A 152 -0.71 -2.04 -14.08
CA SER A 152 0.21 -2.61 -13.09
C SER A 152 1.62 -2.10 -13.33
N GLY A 153 2.20 -1.37 -12.37
CA GLY A 153 3.55 -0.85 -12.53
C GLY A 153 4.10 -0.17 -11.29
N THR A 154 5.42 -0.02 -11.24
CA THR A 154 6.10 0.69 -10.15
C THR A 154 5.72 2.17 -10.14
N HIS A 155 5.89 2.83 -8.99
CA HIS A 155 5.64 4.26 -8.86
C HIS A 155 6.35 5.10 -9.94
N LEU A 156 7.61 4.77 -10.24
CA LEU A 156 8.37 5.44 -11.30
C LEU A 156 7.76 5.22 -12.70
N GLN A 157 7.27 4.01 -12.99
CA GLN A 157 6.64 3.71 -14.28
C GLN A 157 5.33 4.47 -14.45
N VAL A 158 4.50 4.53 -13.40
CA VAL A 158 3.23 5.27 -13.45
C VAL A 158 3.47 6.79 -13.53
N GLU A 159 4.44 7.35 -12.80
CA GLU A 159 4.83 8.77 -12.96
C GLU A 159 5.22 9.08 -14.41
N ARG A 160 6.00 8.19 -15.05
CA ARG A 160 6.40 8.35 -16.45
C ARG A 160 5.26 8.15 -17.45
N LEU A 161 4.24 7.35 -17.11
CA LEU A 161 3.02 7.23 -17.90
C LEU A 161 2.25 8.56 -17.86
N ILE A 162 2.00 9.07 -16.65
CA ILE A 162 1.27 10.33 -16.41
C ILE A 162 1.86 11.46 -17.25
N ASN A 163 3.18 11.68 -17.15
CA ASN A 163 3.86 12.75 -17.88
C ASN A 163 3.67 12.65 -19.40
N LYS A 164 3.56 11.42 -19.93
CA LYS A 164 3.44 11.18 -21.36
C LYS A 164 2.01 11.35 -21.87
N ILE A 165 1.01 10.87 -21.13
CA ILE A 165 -0.39 10.95 -21.56
C ILE A 165 -1.03 12.31 -21.26
N ARG A 166 -0.48 13.07 -20.31
CA ARG A 166 -0.92 14.42 -19.92
C ARG A 166 -1.00 15.42 -21.06
N HIS A 167 -0.16 15.25 -22.09
CA HIS A 167 -0.09 16.16 -23.25
C HIS A 167 -0.74 15.58 -24.51
N GLN A 168 -1.50 14.48 -24.39
CA GLN A 168 -2.17 13.84 -25.51
C GLN A 168 -3.62 14.30 -25.64
N VAL A 169 -4.24 13.95 -26.76
CA VAL A 169 -5.64 14.27 -27.09
C VAL A 169 -6.64 13.39 -26.32
N ARG A 170 -7.93 13.75 -26.37
CA ARG A 170 -9.07 13.07 -25.71
C ARG A 170 -9.03 13.21 -24.18
N GLU A 171 -9.55 12.22 -23.44
CA GLU A 171 -9.64 12.25 -21.98
C GLU A 171 -8.32 11.85 -21.28
N LEU A 172 -7.24 11.61 -22.04
CA LEU A 172 -5.94 11.22 -21.50
C LEU A 172 -5.35 12.22 -20.50
N PRO A 173 -5.48 13.56 -20.68
CA PRO A 173 -5.07 14.53 -19.66
C PRO A 173 -5.86 14.39 -18.35
N ALA A 174 -7.18 14.20 -18.43
CA ALA A 174 -8.02 13.99 -17.26
C ALA A 174 -7.66 12.69 -16.52
N ILE A 175 -7.36 11.61 -17.27
CA ILE A 175 -6.84 10.36 -16.70
C ILE A 175 -5.50 10.61 -16.01
N ALA A 176 -4.61 11.39 -16.61
CA ALA A 176 -3.32 11.74 -16.01
C ALA A 176 -3.48 12.46 -14.66
N ASP A 177 -4.45 13.38 -14.57
CA ASP A 177 -4.77 14.10 -13.33
C ASP A 177 -5.33 13.19 -12.25
N MET A 178 -6.29 12.32 -12.59
CA MET A 178 -6.83 11.32 -11.65
C MET A 178 -5.74 10.38 -11.13
N LEU A 179 -4.85 9.90 -12.00
CA LEU A 179 -3.72 9.07 -11.59
C LEU A 179 -2.75 9.81 -10.66
N THR A 180 -2.51 11.10 -10.93
CA THR A 180 -1.67 11.95 -10.07
C THR A 180 -2.28 12.09 -8.68
N GLU A 181 -3.60 12.35 -8.61
CA GLU A 181 -4.33 12.47 -7.35
C GLU A 181 -4.30 11.15 -6.55
N LEU A 182 -4.53 10.01 -7.21
CA LEU A 182 -4.49 8.69 -6.58
C LEU A 182 -3.12 8.36 -5.98
N ILE A 183 -2.04 8.67 -6.71
CA ILE A 183 -0.67 8.47 -6.22
C ILE A 183 -0.42 9.32 -4.98
N ASN A 184 -0.81 10.60 -5.02
CA ASN A 184 -0.63 11.52 -3.89
C ASN A 184 -1.42 11.04 -2.67
N LYS A 185 -2.69 10.64 -2.84
CA LYS A 185 -3.52 10.09 -1.77
C LYS A 185 -2.96 8.78 -1.18
N ASN A 186 -2.41 7.89 -2.00
CA ASN A 186 -1.81 6.65 -1.49
C ASN A 186 -0.52 6.90 -0.68
N ASN A 187 0.18 8.00 -0.97
CA ASN A 187 1.35 8.44 -0.20
C ASN A 187 0.97 9.18 1.08
N ASP A 188 -0.26 9.67 1.20
CA ASP A 188 -0.78 10.27 2.43
C ASP A 188 -1.12 9.18 3.47
N THR A 189 -0.43 9.24 4.60
CA THR A 189 -0.65 8.33 5.73
C THR A 189 -2.04 8.46 6.34
N VAL A 190 -2.70 9.63 6.25
CA VAL A 190 -4.04 9.86 6.82
C VAL A 190 -5.08 9.10 6.00
N PHE A 191 -5.03 9.24 4.68
CA PHE A 191 -5.98 8.62 3.75
C PHE A 191 -6.00 7.07 3.84
N ARG A 192 -4.86 6.45 4.21
CA ARG A 192 -4.77 4.99 4.37
C ARG A 192 -5.54 4.41 5.56
N TYR A 193 -5.80 5.21 6.59
CA TYR A 193 -6.45 4.75 7.83
C TYR A 193 -7.81 5.38 8.09
N SER A 194 -8.16 6.46 7.38
CA SER A 194 -9.52 6.98 7.31
C SER A 194 -10.31 6.15 6.28
N ARG A 195 -10.88 5.04 6.71
CA ARG A 195 -12.01 4.40 6.03
C ARG A 195 -13.31 4.90 6.62
#